data_AF-A0A929H0G7-F1
#
_entry.id   AF-A0A929H0G7-F1
#
_cell.length_a   1.000
_cell.length_b   1.000
_cell.length_c   1.000
_cell.angle_alpha   90.00
_cell.angle_beta   90.00
_cell.angle_gamma   90.00
#
_symmetry.space_group_name_H-M   'P 1'
#
loop_
_entity.id
_entity.type
_entity.pdbx_description
1 polymer ?
#
loop_
_entity_poly.entity_id
_entity_poly.type
_entity_poly.pdbx_seq_one_letter_code
_entity_poly.pdbx_strand_id
1 'polypeptide(L)'
;FHDLGPLPHPPFPTSILASLSAGIGEEMVFRLFFIPLLVWLVSRIALRGEQENAVFWAAAIFSGMFFAAGHIPSVMLLLGTGDFADIPRALMVEIFVLNGTLSLVTAHFLRKSGYLAAMTVHTSADIVWHVIWGLLR
;
A
#
# COMPACT_ATOMS: atom_id res chain seq x y z
N PHE A 1 -22.83 4.33 5.41
CA PHE A 1 -22.80 3.16 4.51
C PHE A 1 -23.18 3.65 3.14
N HIS A 2 -22.37 3.36 2.12
CA HIS A 2 -22.75 3.58 0.72
C HIS A 2 -23.63 2.41 0.26
N ASP A 3 -24.42 2.61 -0.79
CA ASP A 3 -25.39 1.62 -1.31
C ASP A 3 -24.75 0.29 -1.77
N LEU A 4 -23.40 0.23 -1.82
CA LEU A 4 -22.63 -0.92 -2.28
C LEU A 4 -22.29 -1.95 -1.17
N GLY A 5 -22.78 -1.75 0.06
CA GLY A 5 -22.47 -2.65 1.19
C GLY A 5 -21.09 -2.40 1.81
N PRO A 6 -20.63 -3.21 2.78
CA PRO A 6 -19.29 -3.08 3.34
C PRO A 6 -18.22 -3.51 2.34
N LEU A 7 -17.00 -2.96 2.48
CA LEU A 7 -15.86 -3.44 1.72
C LEU A 7 -15.63 -4.94 1.98
N PRO A 8 -15.29 -5.74 0.96
CA PRO A 8 -15.07 -7.17 1.11
C PRO A 8 -13.72 -7.46 1.80
N HIS A 9 -13.69 -8.50 2.62
CA HIS A 9 -12.50 -8.96 3.34
C HIS A 9 -12.24 -10.44 3.02
N PRO A 10 -10.96 -10.87 2.98
CA PRO A 10 -10.66 -12.28 2.93
C PRO A 10 -11.34 -13.01 4.11
N PRO A 11 -11.89 -14.22 3.90
CA PRO A 11 -12.60 -14.93 4.96
C PRO A 11 -11.64 -15.37 6.07
N PHE A 12 -12.09 -15.36 7.32
CA PHE A 12 -11.34 -15.97 8.42
C PHE A 12 -11.30 -17.50 8.27
N PRO A 13 -10.16 -18.18 8.54
CA PRO A 13 -8.89 -17.66 9.05
C PRO A 13 -7.89 -17.20 7.95
N THR A 14 -8.25 -17.32 6.67
CA THR A 14 -7.33 -16.97 5.56
C THR A 14 -6.91 -15.49 5.56
N SER A 15 -7.71 -14.60 6.15
CA SER A 15 -7.35 -13.19 6.36
C SER A 15 -6.06 -12.98 7.16
N ILE A 16 -5.70 -13.89 8.08
CA ILE A 16 -4.43 -13.82 8.82
C ILE A 16 -3.26 -14.02 7.85
N LEU A 17 -3.32 -15.08 7.04
CA LEU A 17 -2.27 -15.40 6.07
C LEU A 17 -2.21 -14.34 4.96
N ALA A 18 -3.35 -13.83 4.51
CA ALA A 18 -3.42 -12.74 3.55
C ALA A 18 -2.68 -11.50 4.10
N SER A 19 -3.00 -11.07 5.33
CA SER A 19 -2.37 -9.91 5.99
C SER A 19 -0.85 -10.07 6.14
N LEU A 20 -0.37 -11.26 6.54
CA LEU A 20 1.06 -11.54 6.64
C LEU A 20 1.74 -11.55 5.27
N SER A 21 1.13 -12.19 4.28
CA SER A 21 1.68 -12.30 2.93
C SER A 21 1.73 -10.94 2.22
N ALA A 22 0.71 -10.09 2.38
CA ALA A 22 0.66 -8.73 1.84
C ALA A 22 1.69 -7.84 2.55
N GLY A 23 1.64 -7.77 3.89
CA GLY A 23 2.56 -6.95 4.67
C GLY A 23 4.04 -7.29 4.47
N ILE A 24 4.38 -8.55 4.14
CA ILE A 24 5.75 -8.94 3.75
C ILE A 24 5.99 -8.63 2.27
N GLY A 25 5.17 -9.19 1.37
CA GLY A 25 5.42 -9.18 -0.07
C GLY A 25 5.37 -7.78 -0.67
N GLU A 26 4.38 -6.98 -0.28
CA GLU A 26 4.23 -5.62 -0.79
C GLU A 26 5.35 -4.71 -0.27
N GLU A 27 5.73 -4.86 1.00
CA GLU A 27 6.85 -4.09 1.55
C GLU A 27 8.18 -4.49 0.90
N MET A 28 8.41 -5.75 0.56
CA MET A 28 9.59 -6.14 -0.23
C MET A 28 9.63 -5.40 -1.57
N VAL A 29 8.51 -5.37 -2.31
CA VAL A 29 8.45 -4.71 -3.62
C VAL A 29 8.67 -3.20 -3.48
N PHE A 30 7.95 -2.53 -2.57
CA PHE A 30 7.96 -1.07 -2.54
C PHE A 30 9.11 -0.48 -1.71
N ARG A 31 9.53 -1.13 -0.61
CA ARG A 31 10.50 -0.57 0.34
C ARG A 31 11.91 -1.08 0.10
N LEU A 32 12.07 -2.33 -0.35
CA LEU A 32 13.40 -2.89 -0.65
C LEU A 32 13.80 -2.71 -2.11
N PHE A 33 12.84 -2.64 -3.03
CA PHE A 33 13.13 -2.48 -4.45
C PHE A 33 12.75 -1.10 -4.98
N PHE A 34 11.47 -0.73 -4.99
CA PHE A 34 10.99 0.43 -5.76
C PHE A 34 11.53 1.77 -5.26
N ILE A 35 11.36 2.12 -3.98
CA ILE A 35 11.88 3.37 -3.43
C ILE A 35 13.42 3.42 -3.53
N PRO A 36 14.19 2.39 -3.10
CA PRO A 36 15.65 2.41 -3.25
C PRO A 36 16.12 2.54 -4.70
N LEU A 37 15.46 1.89 -5.66
CA LEU A 37 15.77 2.00 -7.08
C LEU A 37 15.64 3.43 -7.58
N LEU A 38 14.53 4.10 -7.23
CA LEU A 38 14.29 5.50 -7.61
C LEU A 38 15.28 6.45 -6.93
N VAL A 39 15.56 6.25 -5.65
CA VAL A 39 16.56 7.05 -4.93
C VAL A 39 17.93 6.87 -5.54
N TRP A 40 18.33 5.64 -5.85
CA TRP A 40 19.61 5.36 -6.50
C TRP A 40 19.70 6.00 -7.89
N LEU A 41 18.68 5.83 -8.73
CA LEU A 41 18.67 6.39 -10.09
C LEU A 41 18.69 7.92 -10.08
N VAL A 42 17.87 8.55 -9.23
CA VAL A 42 17.75 10.01 -9.23
C VAL A 42 18.84 10.66 -8.39
N SER A 43 18.98 10.30 -7.12
CA SER A 43 19.98 10.91 -6.25
C SER A 43 21.39 10.51 -6.68
N ARG A 44 21.69 9.21 -6.76
CA ARG A 44 23.08 8.73 -6.89
C ARG A 44 23.60 8.85 -8.32
N ILE A 45 22.78 8.54 -9.34
CA ILE A 45 23.19 8.64 -10.75
C ILE A 45 22.97 10.06 -11.28
N ALA A 46 21.73 10.56 -11.30
CA ALA A 46 21.42 11.83 -11.97
C ALA A 46 21.93 13.05 -11.20
N LEU A 47 21.78 13.06 -9.88
CA LEU A 47 22.17 14.18 -9.00
C LEU A 47 23.53 13.97 -8.31
N ARG A 48 24.28 12.91 -8.67
CA ARG A 48 25.63 12.62 -8.15
C ARG A 48 25.73 12.55 -6.62
N GLY A 49 24.67 12.13 -5.95
CA GLY A 49 24.56 11.98 -4.50
C GLY A 49 23.88 13.15 -3.78
N GLU A 50 23.50 14.21 -4.51
CA GLU A 50 22.84 15.36 -3.93
C GLU A 50 21.34 15.13 -3.68
N GLN A 51 20.79 15.85 -2.69
CA GLN A 51 19.34 15.90 -2.39
C GLN A 51 18.68 14.55 -2.05
N GLU A 52 19.44 13.55 -1.57
CA GLU A 52 18.93 12.19 -1.29
C GLU A 52 17.66 12.18 -0.41
N ASN A 53 17.57 13.08 0.58
CA ASN A 53 16.37 13.18 1.43
C ASN A 53 15.13 13.65 0.67
N ALA A 54 15.25 14.68 -0.17
CA ALA A 54 14.13 15.18 -0.97
C ALA A 54 13.70 14.13 -2.01
N VAL A 55 14.68 13.51 -2.68
CA VAL A 55 14.44 12.43 -3.65
C VAL A 55 13.73 11.25 -3.01
N PHE A 56 14.11 10.84 -1.80
CA PHE A 56 13.44 9.76 -1.09
C PHE A 56 11.96 10.05 -0.85
N TRP A 57 11.60 11.25 -0.37
CA TRP A 57 10.20 11.57 -0.11
C TRP A 57 9.40 11.72 -1.40
N ALA A 58 10.00 12.27 -2.46
CA ALA A 58 9.39 12.27 -3.79
C ALA A 58 9.15 10.84 -4.30
N ALA A 59 10.14 9.95 -4.16
CA ALA A 59 10.03 8.54 -4.50
C ALA A 59 8.98 7.81 -3.64
N ALA A 60 8.86 8.13 -2.34
CA ALA A 60 7.87 7.56 -1.45
C ALA A 60 6.45 7.99 -1.82
N ILE A 61 6.22 9.26 -2.15
CA ILE A 61 4.92 9.77 -2.63
C ILE A 61 4.55 9.09 -3.95
N PHE A 62 5.50 9.04 -4.89
CA PHE A 62 5.30 8.38 -6.17
C PHE A 62 4.99 6.88 -5.98
N SER A 63 5.76 6.19 -5.13
CA SER A 63 5.52 4.81 -4.71
C SER A 63 4.14 4.62 -4.08
N GLY A 64 3.65 5.58 -3.30
CA GLY A 64 2.30 5.56 -2.73
C GLY A 64 1.21 5.52 -3.78
N MET A 65 1.39 6.23 -4.89
CA MET A 65 0.43 6.21 -6.01
C MET A 65 0.37 4.84 -6.69
N PHE A 66 1.53 4.21 -6.93
CA PHE A 66 1.59 2.86 -7.52
C PHE A 66 1.08 1.78 -6.56
N PHE A 67 1.39 1.91 -5.28
CA PHE A 67 0.88 1.03 -4.23
C PHE A 67 -0.65 1.05 -4.20
N ALA A 68 -1.25 2.24 -4.18
CA ALA A 68 -2.71 2.39 -4.26
C ALA A 68 -3.28 1.85 -5.58
N ALA A 69 -2.68 2.21 -6.73
CA ALA A 69 -3.15 1.75 -8.03
C ALA A 69 -3.06 0.21 -8.18
N GLY A 70 -2.08 -0.43 -7.54
CA GLY A 70 -1.92 -1.88 -7.51
C GLY A 70 -3.10 -2.63 -6.88
N HIS A 71 -3.93 -1.94 -6.10
CA HIS A 71 -5.15 -2.51 -5.51
C HIS A 71 -6.36 -2.50 -6.46
N ILE A 72 -6.29 -1.75 -7.56
CA ILE A 72 -7.43 -1.60 -8.47
C ILE A 72 -7.85 -2.93 -9.10
N PRO A 73 -6.96 -3.79 -9.62
CA PRO A 73 -7.36 -5.09 -10.17
C PRO A 73 -8.11 -5.96 -9.16
N SER A 74 -7.70 -5.95 -7.89
CA SER A 74 -8.39 -6.67 -6.82
C SER A 74 -9.81 -6.14 -6.61
N VAL A 75 -9.98 -4.83 -6.64
CA VAL A 75 -11.31 -4.19 -6.52
C VAL A 75 -12.19 -4.49 -7.73
N MET A 76 -11.65 -4.46 -8.94
CA MET A 76 -12.38 -4.83 -10.16
C MET A 76 -12.87 -6.29 -10.10
N LEU A 77 -12.01 -7.21 -9.66
CA LEU A 77 -12.38 -8.61 -9.45
C LEU A 77 -13.51 -8.76 -8.43
N LEU A 78 -13.44 -8.02 -7.32
CA LEU A 78 -14.46 -8.04 -6.26
C LEU A 78 -15.81 -7.46 -6.71
N LEU A 79 -15.78 -6.43 -7.55
CA LEU A 79 -16.98 -5.82 -8.15
C LEU A 79 -17.50 -6.58 -9.38
N GLY A 80 -16.73 -7.55 -9.91
CA GLY A 80 -17.07 -8.27 -11.13
C GLY A 80 -17.07 -7.41 -12.39
N THR A 81 -16.32 -6.30 -12.41
CA THR A 81 -16.19 -5.41 -13.58
C THR A 81 -14.87 -5.64 -14.31
N GLY A 82 -14.89 -5.45 -15.64
CA GLY A 82 -13.71 -5.41 -16.49
C GLY A 82 -13.21 -4.00 -16.83
N ASP A 83 -13.91 -2.95 -16.41
CA ASP A 83 -13.58 -1.56 -16.73
C ASP A 83 -13.39 -0.70 -15.47
N PHE A 84 -12.32 0.10 -15.46
CA PHE A 84 -12.02 1.08 -14.42
C PHE A 84 -13.12 2.13 -14.26
N ALA A 85 -13.84 2.43 -15.34
CA ALA A 85 -14.93 3.41 -15.36
C ALA A 85 -16.12 2.98 -14.49
N ASP A 86 -16.27 1.69 -14.22
CA ASP A 86 -17.35 1.14 -13.40
C ASP A 86 -17.05 1.23 -11.90
N ILE A 87 -15.81 1.54 -11.52
CA ILE A 87 -15.44 1.72 -10.11
C ILE A 87 -16.04 3.04 -9.61
N PRO A 88 -16.87 3.02 -8.56
CA PRO A 88 -17.43 4.22 -7.97
C PRO A 88 -16.34 5.21 -7.59
N ARG A 89 -16.49 6.49 -7.99
CA ARG A 89 -15.49 7.54 -7.73
C ARG A 89 -15.13 7.67 -6.25
N ALA A 90 -16.10 7.51 -5.36
CA ALA A 90 -15.87 7.54 -3.92
C ALA A 90 -14.92 6.40 -3.46
N LEU A 91 -15.13 5.19 -3.99
CA LEU A 91 -14.28 4.04 -3.71
C LEU A 91 -12.87 4.23 -4.29
N MET A 92 -12.76 4.80 -5.50
CA MET A 92 -11.46 5.14 -6.09
C MET A 92 -10.68 6.10 -5.18
N VAL A 93 -11.32 7.16 -4.69
CA VAL A 93 -10.68 8.10 -3.75
C VAL A 93 -10.28 7.40 -2.45
N GLU A 94 -11.15 6.56 -1.90
CA GLU A 94 -10.88 5.79 -0.68
C GLU A 94 -9.66 4.87 -0.84
N ILE A 95 -9.54 4.14 -1.96
CA ILE A 95 -8.39 3.29 -2.27
C ILE A 95 -7.09 4.12 -2.24
N PHE A 96 -7.07 5.26 -2.91
CA PHE A 96 -5.87 6.11 -2.96
C PHE A 96 -5.54 6.74 -1.62
N VAL A 97 -6.53 7.19 -0.86
CA VAL A 97 -6.31 7.81 0.45
C VAL A 97 -5.81 6.78 1.46
N LEU A 98 -6.46 5.62 1.58
CA LEU A 98 -6.08 4.59 2.55
C LEU A 98 -4.70 4.01 2.23
N ASN A 99 -4.52 3.52 1.00
CA ASN A 99 -3.28 2.85 0.60
C ASN A 99 -2.12 3.85 0.47
N GLY A 100 -2.37 5.04 -0.07
CA GLY A 100 -1.35 6.10 -0.15
C GLY A 100 -0.88 6.55 1.23
N THR A 101 -1.80 6.70 2.18
CA THR A 101 -1.45 7.07 3.57
C THR A 101 -0.65 5.97 4.24
N LEU A 102 -1.12 4.71 4.19
CA LEU A 102 -0.38 3.57 4.73
C LEU A 102 1.02 3.50 4.13
N SER A 103 1.14 3.71 2.82
CA SER A 103 2.40 3.69 2.10
C SER A 103 3.39 4.76 2.59
N LEU A 104 2.93 5.99 2.85
CA LEU A 104 3.78 7.04 3.40
C LEU A 104 4.19 6.76 4.85
N VAL A 105 3.29 6.21 5.66
CA VAL A 105 3.59 5.82 7.04
C VAL A 105 4.65 4.73 7.08
N THR A 106 4.52 3.67 6.27
CA THR A 106 5.51 2.60 6.22
C THR A 106 6.84 3.08 5.63
N ALA A 107 6.84 4.01 4.66
CA ALA A 107 8.07 4.65 4.19
C ALA A 107 8.77 5.50 5.29
N HIS A 108 8.01 6.17 6.14
CA HIS A 108 8.56 6.85 7.32
C HIS A 108 9.26 5.86 8.26
N PHE A 109 8.59 4.75 8.60
CA PHE A 109 9.16 3.73 9.47
C PHE A 109 10.35 2.98 8.84
N LEU A 110 10.35 2.77 7.52
CA LEU A 110 11.51 2.27 6.79
C LEU A 110 12.74 3.13 7.07
N ARG A 111 12.59 4.46 6.92
CA ARG A 111 13.72 5.39 7.09
C ARG A 111 14.15 5.53 8.54
N LYS A 112 13.20 5.48 9.48
CA LYS A 112 13.47 5.67 10.91
C LYS A 112 14.00 4.41 11.60
N SER A 113 13.53 3.23 11.21
CA SER A 113 13.69 1.99 11.99
C SER A 113 13.91 0.74 11.12
N GLY A 114 14.02 0.89 9.81
CA GLY A 114 14.33 -0.19 8.89
C GLY A 114 13.12 -1.00 8.45
N TYR A 115 13.39 -2.02 7.63
CA TYR A 115 12.38 -2.82 6.94
C TYR A 115 11.40 -3.52 7.89
N LEU A 116 11.90 -4.14 8.96
CA LEU A 116 11.06 -4.87 9.92
C LEU A 116 9.98 -3.96 10.53
N ALA A 117 10.29 -2.69 10.78
CA ALA A 117 9.33 -1.72 11.29
C ALA A 117 8.24 -1.40 10.27
N ALA A 118 8.61 -1.15 9.01
CA ALA A 118 7.65 -0.90 7.92
C ALA A 118 6.70 -2.10 7.71
N MET A 119 7.28 -3.30 7.61
CA MET A 119 6.56 -4.57 7.51
C MET A 119 5.61 -4.81 8.68
N THR A 120 6.05 -4.55 9.91
CA THR A 120 5.22 -4.70 11.12
C THR A 120 4.05 -3.73 11.12
N VAL A 121 4.27 -2.46 10.77
CA VAL A 121 3.19 -1.46 10.69
C VAL A 121 2.15 -1.84 9.66
N HIS A 122 2.59 -2.24 8.46
CA HIS A 122 1.69 -2.69 7.40
C HIS A 122 0.87 -3.91 7.85
N THR A 123 1.56 -4.97 8.27
CA THR A 123 0.92 -6.22 8.71
C THR A 123 -0.08 -5.96 9.83
N SER A 124 0.24 -5.06 10.77
CA SER A 124 -0.66 -4.69 11.87
C SER A 124 -1.91 -3.96 11.39
N ALA A 125 -1.77 -3.04 10.42
CA ALA A 125 -2.90 -2.37 9.80
C ALA A 125 -3.84 -3.37 9.13
N ASP A 126 -3.28 -4.34 8.41
CA ASP A 126 -4.05 -5.39 7.74
C ASP A 126 -4.75 -6.33 8.74
N ILE A 127 -4.08 -6.71 9.83
CA ILE A 127 -4.71 -7.51 10.88
C ILE A 127 -5.90 -6.75 11.48
N VAL A 128 -5.74 -5.47 11.78
CA VAL A 128 -6.83 -4.65 12.33
C VAL A 128 -7.98 -4.56 11.31
N TRP A 129 -7.68 -4.34 10.04
CA TRP A 129 -8.69 -4.10 9.01
C TRP A 129 -9.34 -5.37 8.46
N HIS A 130 -8.54 -6.34 8.01
CA HIS A 130 -9.02 -7.57 7.37
C HIS A 130 -9.38 -8.68 8.36
N VAL A 131 -8.73 -8.75 9.53
CA VAL A 131 -9.02 -9.81 10.52
C VAL A 131 -10.01 -9.31 11.57
N ILE A 132 -9.63 -8.32 12.38
CA ILE A 132 -10.43 -7.89 13.53
C ILE A 132 -11.71 -7.22 13.06
N TRP A 133 -11.60 -6.16 12.27
CA TRP A 133 -12.77 -5.48 11.74
C TRP A 133 -13.58 -6.41 10.84
N GLY A 134 -12.92 -7.28 10.04
CA GLY A 134 -13.58 -8.31 9.23
C GLY A 134 -14.44 -9.30 10.02
N LEU A 135 -14.07 -9.63 11.27
CA LEU A 135 -14.85 -10.52 12.14
C LEU A 135 -16.02 -9.82 12.87
N LEU A 136 -15.98 -8.49 13.00
CA LEU A 136 -16.95 -7.71 13.77
C LEU A 136 -18.16 -7.24 12.96
N ARG A 137 -18.17 -7.48 11.65
CA ARG A 137 -19.18 -6.99 10.70
C ARG A 137 -19.70 -8.10 9.82
#